data_AF-A0A965ZH48-F1
#
_entry.id   AF-A0A965ZH48-F1
#
_cell.length_a   1.000
_cell.length_b   1.000
_cell.length_c   1.000
_cell.angle_alpha   90.00
_cell.angle_beta   90.00
_cell.angle_gamma   90.00
#
_symmetry.space_group_name_H-M   'P 1'
#
loop_
_entity.id
_entity.type
_entity.pdbx_description
1 polymer ?
#
loop_
_entity_poly.entity_id
_entity_poly.type
_entity_poly.pdbx_seq_one_letter_code
_entity_poly.pdbx_strand_id
1 'polypeptide(L)'
;MKNTSLILICAFTVACSTHKQPNKVETVKSTTERAEVVNKFKPYKLIGDYTVIDTGEYSNGPMGGLYAIVRSPSNYIDTIDLGYGIRRIGDAFFYESLYGVKNYDDSPGSKHDLGLDFGEYYIIDGNKKITLSKIAPNFDKYFSSPNIIDNSLYYWQLDKSDTTGKIKVSATRFDYKSGKTQAVYLFEDYVETDDSGYFPAPYLQHDTIYFDNGKSQLKKFSKDFKSYN
;
A
#
# COMPACT_ATOMS: atom_id res chain seq x y z
N MET A 1 -15.91 -50.66 -39.78
CA MET A 1 -14.74 -51.12 -40.57
C MET A 1 -13.50 -50.47 -39.98
N LYS A 2 -12.55 -51.29 -39.53
CA LYS A 2 -11.27 -50.86 -38.98
C LYS A 2 -10.32 -50.56 -40.15
N ASN A 3 -9.72 -49.39 -40.19
CA ASN A 3 -8.56 -49.14 -41.07
C ASN A 3 -7.37 -48.68 -40.24
N THR A 4 -6.38 -49.57 -40.27
CA THR A 4 -5.01 -49.49 -39.79
C THR A 4 -4.15 -48.74 -40.83
N SER A 5 -3.17 -47.94 -40.39
CA SER A 5 -1.91 -47.58 -41.09
C SER A 5 -1.13 -46.61 -40.17
N LEU A 6 -0.07 -46.99 -39.47
CA LEU A 6 1.31 -47.38 -39.85
C LEU A 6 2.23 -46.19 -40.25
N ILE A 7 2.96 -45.70 -39.24
CA ILE A 7 4.38 -45.31 -39.13
C ILE A 7 5.08 -44.60 -40.31
N LEU A 8 5.70 -43.44 -40.03
CA LEU A 8 7.03 -43.12 -40.56
C LEU A 8 7.87 -42.33 -39.54
N ILE A 9 9.05 -42.86 -39.26
CA ILE A 9 10.12 -42.33 -38.40
C ILE A 9 11.04 -41.47 -39.27
N CYS A 10 11.43 -40.28 -38.79
CA CYS A 10 12.64 -39.61 -39.24
C CYS A 10 13.43 -39.10 -38.03
N ALA A 11 14.54 -39.79 -37.74
CA ALA A 11 15.59 -39.33 -36.85
C ALA A 11 16.58 -38.48 -37.66
N PHE A 12 16.84 -37.26 -37.22
CA PHE A 12 17.96 -36.45 -37.71
C PHE A 12 19.10 -36.53 -36.70
N THR A 13 20.17 -37.24 -37.07
CA THR A 13 21.49 -37.13 -36.47
C THR A 13 22.27 -36.03 -37.20
N VAL A 14 22.76 -35.04 -36.46
CA VAL A 14 23.80 -34.12 -36.95
C VAL A 14 25.03 -34.33 -36.07
N ALA A 15 26.09 -34.78 -36.71
CA ALA A 15 27.39 -35.00 -36.12
C ALA A 15 28.20 -33.70 -35.98
N CYS A 16 28.82 -33.57 -34.82
CA CYS A 16 30.13 -32.97 -34.52
C CYS A 16 30.80 -32.03 -35.53
N SER A 17 31.16 -30.83 -35.06
CA SER A 17 32.48 -30.27 -35.37
C SER A 17 33.10 -29.62 -34.13
N THR A 18 34.27 -30.13 -33.76
CA THR A 18 35.15 -29.66 -32.70
C THR A 18 36.03 -28.50 -33.18
N HIS A 19 36.12 -27.42 -32.41
CA HIS A 19 37.30 -26.55 -32.42
C HIS A 19 37.75 -26.24 -30.98
N LYS A 20 39.04 -26.50 -30.72
CA LYS A 20 39.74 -26.29 -29.44
C LYS A 20 40.33 -24.88 -29.35
N GLN A 21 40.06 -24.26 -28.19
CA GLN A 21 40.95 -23.47 -27.30
C GLN A 21 41.62 -22.17 -27.82
N PRO A 22 42.23 -21.37 -26.92
CA PRO A 22 41.73 -20.81 -25.66
C PRO A 22 41.97 -19.30 -25.64
N ASN A 23 41.18 -18.47 -24.95
CA ASN A 23 41.64 -17.11 -24.63
C ASN A 23 41.14 -16.62 -23.28
N LYS A 24 42.13 -16.22 -22.48
CA LYS A 24 42.13 -15.38 -21.29
C LYS A 24 40.80 -14.72 -20.95
N VAL A 25 40.34 -14.98 -19.73
CA VAL A 25 39.53 -14.03 -18.96
C VAL A 25 40.40 -12.81 -18.69
N GLU A 26 40.30 -11.79 -19.55
CA GLU A 26 40.75 -10.45 -19.19
C GLU A 26 39.69 -9.85 -18.26
N THR A 27 40.07 -9.78 -16.99
CA THR A 27 39.43 -8.94 -15.99
C THR A 27 39.58 -7.48 -16.42
N VAL A 28 38.59 -6.96 -17.16
CA VAL A 28 38.43 -5.52 -17.30
C VAL A 28 37.90 -5.01 -15.96
N LYS A 29 38.83 -4.55 -15.12
CA LYS A 29 38.54 -3.69 -13.98
C LYS A 29 37.97 -2.36 -14.50
N SER A 30 36.68 -2.34 -14.82
CA SER A 30 35.94 -1.07 -14.88
C SER A 30 35.61 -0.67 -13.45
N THR A 31 36.55 0.03 -12.82
CA THR A 31 36.40 0.59 -11.47
C THR A 31 36.15 2.10 -11.52
N THR A 32 35.64 2.62 -12.64
CA THR A 32 35.51 4.07 -12.82
C THR A 32 34.31 4.46 -13.67
N GLU A 33 33.13 3.89 -13.39
CA GLU A 33 31.86 4.36 -13.96
C GLU A 33 30.74 4.45 -12.91
N ARG A 34 31.09 4.51 -11.63
CA ARG A 34 30.12 4.43 -10.52
C ARG A 34 29.94 5.74 -9.74
N ALA A 35 30.37 6.86 -10.32
CA ALA A 35 30.25 8.19 -9.72
C ALA A 35 29.23 9.11 -10.44
N GLU A 36 28.50 8.63 -11.45
CA GLU A 36 27.61 9.49 -12.28
C GLU A 36 26.11 9.16 -12.18
N VAL A 37 25.65 8.38 -11.20
CA VAL A 37 24.20 8.17 -10.94
C VAL A 37 23.76 8.83 -9.63
N VAL A 38 24.40 9.93 -9.26
CA VAL A 38 23.92 10.84 -8.21
C VAL A 38 23.73 12.22 -8.85
N ASN A 39 22.70 12.40 -9.70
CA ASN A 39 22.10 13.72 -10.01
C ASN A 39 21.15 13.68 -11.23
N LYS A 40 19.92 13.16 -11.08
CA LYS A 40 18.81 13.56 -11.98
C LYS A 40 17.42 13.66 -11.31
N PHE A 41 17.29 13.44 -10.00
CA PHE A 41 15.99 13.67 -9.37
C PHE A 41 15.69 15.17 -9.37
N LYS A 42 14.60 15.55 -10.05
CA LYS A 42 14.08 16.92 -10.05
C LYS A 42 12.82 16.94 -9.20
N PRO A 43 12.77 17.75 -8.14
CA PRO A 43 11.56 17.91 -7.37
C PRO A 43 10.38 18.30 -8.26
N TYR A 44 9.20 17.72 -7.99
CA TYR A 44 7.99 17.96 -8.77
C TYR A 44 6.77 18.09 -7.86
N LYS A 45 5.71 18.74 -8.35
CA LYS A 45 4.46 18.88 -7.60
C LYS A 45 3.66 17.58 -7.67
N LEU A 46 3.24 17.07 -6.52
CA LEU A 46 2.40 15.88 -6.43
C LEU A 46 0.91 16.24 -6.49
N ILE A 47 0.43 16.97 -5.48
CA ILE A 47 -0.94 17.46 -5.40
C ILE A 47 -1.00 18.77 -4.62
N GLY A 48 -1.76 19.74 -5.13
CA GLY A 48 -1.75 21.10 -4.57
C GLY A 48 -0.31 21.62 -4.53
N ASP A 49 0.11 22.06 -3.35
CA ASP A 49 1.46 22.61 -3.14
C ASP A 49 2.46 21.60 -2.59
N TYR A 50 2.09 20.32 -2.42
CA TYR A 50 3.02 19.26 -2.04
C TYR A 50 4.07 19.03 -3.11
N THR A 51 5.32 18.96 -2.68
CA THR A 51 6.47 18.77 -3.57
C THR A 51 7.16 17.47 -3.22
N VAL A 52 7.28 16.56 -4.18
CA VAL A 52 8.14 15.38 -4.05
C VAL A 52 9.58 15.86 -4.14
N ILE A 53 10.40 15.55 -3.14
CA ILE A 53 11.80 15.93 -3.06
C ILE A 53 12.75 14.74 -3.16
N ASP A 54 12.22 13.52 -3.04
CA ASP A 54 12.91 12.26 -3.33
C ASP A 54 11.89 11.14 -3.57
N THR A 55 12.28 10.05 -4.23
CA THR A 55 11.43 8.88 -4.50
C THR A 55 12.28 7.66 -4.83
N GLY A 56 11.72 6.47 -4.60
CA GLY A 56 12.38 5.22 -4.95
C GLY A 56 11.50 4.02 -4.61
N GLU A 57 12.14 2.86 -4.57
CA GLU A 57 11.52 1.60 -4.15
C GLU A 57 11.78 1.34 -2.67
N TYR A 58 10.82 0.72 -2.00
CA TYR A 58 10.96 0.27 -0.62
C TYR A 58 10.45 -1.16 -0.48
N SER A 59 10.94 -1.84 0.55
CA SER A 59 10.51 -3.18 0.92
C SER A 59 10.26 -3.28 2.42
N ASN A 60 9.30 -4.13 2.77
CA ASN A 60 8.87 -4.47 4.13
C ASN A 60 8.68 -6.00 4.24
N GLY A 61 9.76 -6.77 4.06
CA GLY A 61 9.68 -8.23 3.99
C GLY A 61 9.05 -8.70 2.66
N PRO A 62 7.93 -9.45 2.67
CA PRO A 62 7.30 -9.94 1.44
C PRO A 62 6.57 -8.83 0.65
N MET A 63 6.37 -7.66 1.27
CA MET A 63 5.71 -6.51 0.67
C MET A 63 6.72 -5.44 0.25
N GLY A 64 6.29 -4.53 -0.61
CA GLY A 64 7.08 -3.39 -1.07
C GLY A 64 6.27 -2.51 -2.01
N GLY A 65 6.88 -1.42 -2.42
CA GLY A 65 6.21 -0.43 -3.26
C GLY A 65 7.11 0.72 -3.64
N LEU A 66 6.49 1.79 -4.11
CA LEU A 66 7.16 3.03 -4.43
C LEU A 66 6.91 4.02 -3.30
N TYR A 67 7.96 4.69 -2.83
CA TYR A 67 7.82 5.76 -1.84
C TYR A 67 8.08 7.13 -2.46
N ALA A 68 7.57 8.16 -1.82
CA ALA A 68 7.97 9.54 -2.06
C ALA A 68 8.30 10.23 -0.73
N ILE A 69 9.38 11.01 -0.70
CA ILE A 69 9.59 12.01 0.35
C ILE A 69 8.93 13.29 -0.11
N VAL A 70 7.91 13.73 0.61
CA VAL A 70 7.09 14.88 0.26
C VAL A 70 7.32 16.02 1.24
N ARG A 71 7.44 17.23 0.71
CA ARG A 71 7.39 18.47 1.47
C ARG A 71 6.01 19.11 1.33
N SER A 72 5.33 19.32 2.45
CA SER A 72 4.06 20.03 2.49
C SER A 72 4.26 21.56 2.39
N PRO A 73 3.19 22.33 2.13
CA PRO A 73 3.27 23.80 2.07
C PRO A 73 3.69 24.42 3.40
N SER A 74 3.35 23.73 4.49
CA SER A 74 3.68 24.08 5.88
C SER A 74 5.07 23.57 6.30
N ASN A 75 5.88 23.10 5.34
CA ASN A 75 7.23 22.55 5.51
C ASN A 75 7.35 21.25 6.32
N TYR A 76 6.27 20.48 6.48
CA TYR A 76 6.41 19.10 6.96
C TYR A 76 7.10 18.26 5.90
N ILE A 77 8.01 17.38 6.32
CA ILE A 77 8.66 16.40 5.46
C ILE A 77 8.25 15.01 5.96
N ASP A 78 7.65 14.23 5.07
CA ASP A 78 7.21 12.88 5.35
C ASP A 78 7.57 11.95 4.21
N THR A 79 7.82 10.69 4.53
CA THR A 79 7.86 9.61 3.54
C THR A 79 6.47 9.01 3.44
N ILE A 80 5.97 8.81 2.23
CA ILE A 80 4.64 8.24 1.96
C ILE A 80 4.74 7.12 0.95
N ASP A 81 3.79 6.19 0.99
CA ASP A 81 3.57 5.24 -0.09
C ASP A 81 2.89 5.94 -1.26
N LEU A 82 3.42 5.76 -2.48
CA LEU A 82 2.87 6.35 -3.70
C LEU A 82 1.64 5.60 -4.22
N GLY A 83 1.47 4.33 -3.87
CA GLY A 83 0.27 3.56 -4.21
C GLY A 83 -0.97 4.09 -3.51
N TYR A 84 -0.84 4.43 -2.22
CA TYR A 84 -1.86 5.11 -1.43
C TYR A 84 -1.98 6.58 -1.82
N GLY A 85 -0.83 7.25 -1.93
CA GLY A 85 -0.70 8.65 -2.32
C GLY A 85 -1.25 9.64 -1.30
N ILE A 86 -1.43 10.88 -1.75
CA ILE A 86 -2.07 11.94 -0.96
C ILE A 86 -3.46 12.21 -1.54
N ARG A 87 -4.48 12.15 -0.69
CA ARG A 87 -5.88 12.39 -1.03
C ARG A 87 -6.36 13.71 -0.44
N ARG A 88 -7.25 14.42 -1.16
CA ARG A 88 -7.95 15.59 -0.61
C ARG A 88 -9.11 15.15 0.26
N ILE A 89 -9.32 15.82 1.38
CA ILE A 89 -10.50 15.68 2.26
C ILE A 89 -11.04 17.08 2.61
N GLY A 90 -11.93 17.58 1.75
CA GLY A 90 -12.29 19.00 1.75
C GLY A 90 -11.08 19.87 1.39
N ASP A 91 -10.72 20.80 2.29
CA ASP A 91 -9.57 21.70 2.11
C ASP A 91 -8.25 21.14 2.66
N ALA A 92 -8.31 19.97 3.32
CA ALA A 92 -7.16 19.29 3.90
C ALA A 92 -6.65 18.16 3.01
N PHE A 93 -5.50 17.62 3.39
CA PHE A 93 -4.89 16.45 2.74
C PHE A 93 -4.76 15.29 3.71
N PHE A 94 -4.84 14.08 3.17
CA PHE A 94 -4.81 12.84 3.91
C PHE A 94 -3.84 11.86 3.26
N TYR A 95 -2.99 11.21 4.05
CA TYR A 95 -2.06 10.19 3.57
C TYR A 95 -1.66 9.22 4.69
N GLU A 96 -1.17 8.07 4.28
CA GLU A 96 -0.43 7.13 5.12
C GLU A 96 1.06 7.48 5.06
N SER A 97 1.72 7.53 6.21
CA SER A 97 3.17 7.71 6.28
C SER A 97 3.90 6.38 6.21
N LEU A 98 5.16 6.42 5.79
CA LEU A 98 6.11 5.32 5.92
C LEU A 98 7.21 5.72 6.92
N TYR A 99 7.73 4.75 7.67
CA TYR A 99 8.85 4.96 8.58
C TYR A 99 9.94 3.91 8.37
N GLY A 100 11.19 4.26 8.70
CA GLY A 100 12.32 3.36 8.54
C GLY A 100 12.30 2.21 9.54
N VAL A 101 12.54 0.99 9.06
CA VAL A 101 12.65 -0.21 9.91
C VAL A 101 14.06 -0.31 10.47
N LYS A 102 14.18 -0.45 11.80
CA LYS A 102 15.47 -0.71 12.45
C LYS A 102 15.88 -2.15 12.18
N ASN A 103 17.12 -2.36 11.76
CA ASN A 103 17.68 -3.69 11.45
C ASN A 103 17.00 -4.39 10.27
N TYR A 104 16.66 -3.64 9.22
CA TYR A 104 16.27 -4.23 7.95
C TYR A 104 17.43 -5.09 7.43
N ASP A 105 17.21 -6.40 7.30
CA ASP A 105 18.22 -7.35 6.85
C ASP A 105 18.37 -7.20 5.33
N ASP A 106 19.51 -6.67 4.90
CA ASP A 106 19.84 -6.47 3.49
C ASP A 106 20.05 -7.82 2.81
N SER A 107 18.96 -8.53 2.56
CA SER A 107 18.98 -9.72 1.72
C SER A 107 19.57 -9.35 0.35
N PRO A 108 20.28 -10.27 -0.34
CA PRO A 108 21.00 -9.93 -1.57
C PRO A 108 20.15 -9.29 -2.69
N GLY A 109 18.81 -9.41 -2.62
CA GLY A 109 17.85 -8.80 -3.54
C GLY A 109 17.42 -7.37 -3.21
N SER A 110 17.69 -6.85 -2.00
CA SER A 110 17.20 -5.54 -1.51
C SER A 110 18.25 -4.42 -1.54
N LYS A 111 19.38 -4.61 -2.24
CA LYS A 111 20.52 -3.67 -2.25
C LYS A 111 20.20 -2.25 -2.74
N HIS A 112 19.00 -2.01 -3.25
CA HIS A 112 18.54 -0.73 -3.78
C HIS A 112 17.25 -0.21 -3.14
N ASP A 113 16.66 -0.97 -2.21
CA ASP A 113 15.38 -0.64 -1.60
C ASP A 113 15.60 -0.03 -0.22
N LEU A 114 14.77 0.93 0.16
CA LEU A 114 14.70 1.33 1.56
C LEU A 114 13.89 0.31 2.36
N GLY A 115 14.39 -0.08 3.53
CA GLY A 115 13.60 -0.79 4.52
C GLY A 115 12.59 0.16 5.19
N LEU A 116 11.35 0.17 4.71
CA LEU A 116 10.27 1.02 5.23
C LEU A 116 9.06 0.18 5.64
N ASP A 117 8.29 0.65 6.62
CA ASP A 117 7.05 0.03 7.08
C ASP A 117 5.91 1.08 7.19
N PHE A 118 4.67 0.60 7.19
CA PHE A 118 3.46 1.42 7.23
C PHE A 118 3.30 2.11 8.60
N GLY A 119 3.29 3.43 8.56
CA GLY A 119 3.24 4.30 9.73
C GLY A 119 1.83 4.69 10.15
N GLU A 120 1.69 5.94 10.57
CA GLU A 120 0.40 6.52 10.94
C GLU A 120 -0.29 7.14 9.71
N TYR A 121 -1.61 7.27 9.81
CA TYR A 121 -2.39 8.12 8.91
C TYR A 121 -2.44 9.54 9.45
N TYR A 122 -2.23 10.52 8.57
CA TYR A 122 -2.25 11.94 8.90
C TYR A 122 -3.27 12.72 8.10
N ILE A 123 -3.89 13.70 8.75
CA ILE A 123 -4.60 14.80 8.09
C ILE A 123 -3.75 16.07 8.25
N ILE A 124 -3.45 16.73 7.13
CA ILE A 124 -2.82 18.05 7.10
C ILE A 124 -3.88 19.09 6.77
N ASP A 125 -4.25 19.86 7.79
CA ASP A 125 -5.23 20.93 7.71
C ASP A 125 -4.52 22.27 7.96
N GLY A 126 -4.21 22.98 6.87
CA GLY A 126 -3.35 24.15 6.89
C GLY A 126 -1.97 23.83 7.50
N ASN A 127 -1.63 24.50 8.62
CA ASN A 127 -0.37 24.30 9.34
C ASN A 127 -0.43 23.22 10.42
N LYS A 128 -1.54 22.46 10.51
CA LYS A 128 -1.70 21.42 11.53
C LYS A 128 -1.53 20.03 10.92
N LYS A 129 -0.66 19.23 11.53
CA LYS A 129 -0.54 17.80 11.27
C LYS A 129 -1.27 17.02 12.37
N ILE A 130 -2.33 16.32 11.99
CA ILE A 130 -3.22 15.61 12.92
C ILE A 130 -3.09 14.12 12.67
N THR A 131 -2.68 13.36 13.69
CA THR A 131 -2.67 11.90 13.64
C THR A 131 -4.09 11.37 13.70
N LEU A 132 -4.49 10.54 12.75
CA LEU A 132 -5.87 10.05 12.65
C LEU A 132 -6.30 9.24 13.89
N SER A 133 -5.41 8.39 14.40
CA SER A 133 -5.63 7.56 15.61
C SER A 133 -5.96 8.37 16.87
N LYS A 134 -5.68 9.68 16.88
CA LYS A 134 -6.02 10.58 18.00
C LYS A 134 -7.41 11.21 17.91
N ILE A 135 -8.04 11.19 16.73
CA ILE A 135 -9.30 11.90 16.49
C ILE A 135 -10.43 10.98 15.99
N ALA A 136 -10.09 9.86 15.34
CA ALA A 136 -11.06 8.90 14.86
C ALA A 136 -11.36 7.85 15.95
N PRO A 137 -12.62 7.69 16.38
CA PRO A 137 -12.98 6.73 17.42
C PRO A 137 -12.60 5.29 17.05
N ASN A 138 -11.96 4.58 17.97
CA ASN A 138 -11.54 3.18 17.84
C ASN A 138 -10.89 2.86 16.48
N PHE A 139 -10.08 3.79 15.98
CA PHE A 139 -9.29 3.61 14.77
C PHE A 139 -7.98 2.89 15.10
N ASP A 140 -7.70 1.85 14.34
CA ASP A 140 -6.44 1.11 14.38
C ASP A 140 -5.72 1.30 13.04
N LYS A 141 -4.48 1.78 13.07
CA LYS A 141 -3.73 2.08 11.84
C LYS A 141 -3.45 0.85 10.98
N TYR A 142 -3.42 -0.34 11.55
CA TYR A 142 -3.14 -1.56 10.78
C TYR A 142 -4.41 -2.18 10.21
N PHE A 143 -5.52 -2.09 10.94
CA PHE A 143 -6.72 -2.88 10.62
C PHE A 143 -7.92 -2.04 10.17
N SER A 144 -7.94 -0.73 10.41
CA SER A 144 -9.10 0.10 10.05
C SER A 144 -9.19 0.46 8.57
N SER A 145 -8.09 0.36 7.82
CA SER A 145 -8.01 0.54 6.35
C SER A 145 -8.84 1.72 5.82
N PRO A 146 -8.48 2.95 6.19
CA PRO A 146 -9.27 4.12 5.85
C PRO A 146 -9.27 4.43 4.34
N ASN A 147 -10.37 4.99 3.86
CA ASN A 147 -10.46 5.60 2.55
C ASN A 147 -11.22 6.93 2.58
N ILE A 148 -10.92 7.81 1.62
CA ILE A 148 -11.63 9.07 1.41
C ILE A 148 -12.61 8.91 0.26
N ILE A 149 -13.89 9.15 0.53
CA ILE A 149 -14.98 9.11 -0.44
C ILE A 149 -15.83 10.37 -0.23
N ASP A 150 -16.08 11.15 -1.29
CA ASP A 150 -16.90 12.36 -1.23
C ASP A 150 -16.57 13.29 -0.02
N ASN A 151 -15.27 13.57 0.18
CA ASN A 151 -14.72 14.39 1.28
C ASN A 151 -15.00 13.89 2.71
N SER A 152 -15.48 12.66 2.88
CA SER A 152 -15.61 12.01 4.19
C SER A 152 -14.61 10.87 4.32
N LEU A 153 -14.18 10.59 5.54
CA LEU A 153 -13.35 9.43 5.84
C LEU A 153 -14.25 8.24 6.14
N TYR A 154 -13.96 7.09 5.52
CA TYR A 154 -14.62 5.82 5.79
C TYR A 154 -13.60 4.80 6.24
N TYR A 155 -13.91 4.05 7.29
CA TYR A 155 -12.99 3.06 7.86
C TYR A 155 -13.72 2.00 8.68
N TRP A 156 -13.04 0.89 8.96
CA TRP A 156 -13.50 -0.14 9.88
C TRP A 156 -13.19 0.25 11.32
N GLN A 157 -14.22 0.55 12.10
CA GLN A 157 -14.07 0.86 13.52
C GLN A 157 -14.01 -0.43 14.33
N LEU A 158 -13.00 -0.55 15.19
CA LEU A 158 -12.67 -1.79 15.91
C LEU A 158 -12.78 -1.57 17.43
N ASP A 159 -13.97 -1.82 17.97
CA ASP A 159 -14.22 -1.66 19.40
C ASP A 159 -13.82 -2.94 20.16
N LYS A 160 -12.80 -2.84 21.01
CA LYS A 160 -12.27 -3.97 21.78
C LYS A 160 -13.23 -4.25 22.93
N SER A 161 -14.16 -5.17 22.69
CA SER A 161 -15.38 -5.31 23.50
C SER A 161 -15.17 -6.07 24.81
N ASP A 162 -14.14 -6.91 24.97
CA ASP A 162 -13.94 -7.66 26.21
C ASP A 162 -12.56 -8.35 26.35
N THR A 163 -12.36 -9.01 27.49
CA THR A 163 -11.17 -9.80 27.86
C THR A 163 -11.01 -11.09 27.05
N THR A 164 -11.93 -11.43 26.15
CA THR A 164 -11.88 -12.67 25.34
C THR A 164 -11.13 -12.47 24.01
N GLY A 165 -10.79 -11.23 23.67
CA GLY A 165 -10.07 -10.88 22.45
C GLY A 165 -10.97 -10.66 21.22
N LYS A 166 -12.30 -10.82 21.36
CA LYS A 166 -13.24 -10.44 20.29
C LYS A 166 -13.39 -8.93 20.20
N ILE A 167 -13.45 -8.45 18.97
CA ILE A 167 -13.71 -7.04 18.67
C ILE A 167 -15.06 -6.89 17.97
N LYS A 168 -15.76 -5.79 18.28
CA LYS A 168 -16.93 -5.37 17.51
C LYS A 168 -16.47 -4.53 16.33
N VAL A 169 -16.85 -4.98 15.14
CA VAL A 169 -16.49 -4.35 13.88
C VAL A 169 -17.69 -3.56 13.36
N SER A 170 -17.46 -2.28 13.08
CA SER A 170 -18.49 -1.38 12.53
C SER A 170 -17.98 -0.70 11.26
N ALA A 171 -18.87 -0.57 10.26
CA ALA A 171 -18.63 0.35 9.16
C ALA A 171 -18.79 1.78 9.69
N THR A 172 -17.84 2.65 9.37
CA THR A 172 -17.82 3.99 9.95
C THR A 172 -17.60 5.06 8.91
N ARG A 173 -18.35 6.15 9.04
CA ARG A 173 -18.15 7.44 8.37
C ARG A 173 -17.75 8.49 9.40
N PHE A 174 -16.67 9.20 9.14
CA PHE A 174 -16.14 10.24 10.00
C PHE A 174 -15.93 11.55 9.24
N ASP A 175 -16.48 12.62 9.80
CA ASP A 175 -16.23 13.99 9.37
C ASP A 175 -15.20 14.62 10.31
N TYR A 176 -13.95 14.77 9.84
CA TYR A 176 -12.86 15.29 10.66
C TYR A 176 -13.02 16.75 11.06
N LYS A 177 -13.76 17.56 10.30
CA LYS A 177 -13.96 18.99 10.60
C LYS A 177 -14.91 19.15 11.77
N SER A 178 -15.99 18.38 11.78
CA SER A 178 -17.00 18.44 12.85
C SER A 178 -16.72 17.45 13.99
N GLY A 179 -15.81 16.49 13.80
CA GLY A 179 -15.57 15.39 14.72
C GLY A 179 -16.75 14.43 14.85
N LYS A 180 -17.74 14.52 13.95
CA LYS A 180 -18.93 13.67 14.00
C LYS A 180 -18.64 12.32 13.36
N THR A 181 -19.08 11.27 14.05
CA THR A 181 -18.95 9.88 13.63
C THR A 181 -20.33 9.26 13.48
N GLN A 182 -20.55 8.57 12.37
CA GLN A 182 -21.67 7.66 12.17
C GLN A 182 -21.10 6.26 12.01
N ALA A 183 -21.50 5.33 12.88
CA ALA A 183 -21.05 3.95 12.87
C ALA A 183 -22.23 2.99 12.82
N VAL A 184 -22.12 1.94 12.02
CA VAL A 184 -23.11 0.87 11.92
C VAL A 184 -22.43 -0.44 12.27
N TYR A 185 -22.87 -1.04 13.38
CA TYR A 185 -22.40 -2.36 13.80
C TYR A 185 -22.66 -3.40 12.73
N LEU A 186 -21.67 -4.24 12.46
CA LEU A 186 -21.75 -5.30 11.45
C LEU A 186 -21.66 -6.69 12.08
N PHE A 187 -20.59 -6.96 12.82
CA PHE A 187 -20.30 -8.27 13.38
C PHE A 187 -19.24 -8.18 14.50
N GLU A 188 -19.00 -9.31 15.15
CA GLU A 188 -17.85 -9.52 16.03
C GLU A 188 -16.83 -10.42 15.32
N ASP A 189 -15.54 -10.12 15.45
CA ASP A 189 -14.46 -10.92 14.87
C ASP A 189 -13.22 -10.92 15.77
N TYR A 190 -12.25 -11.78 15.44
CA TYR A 190 -10.89 -11.71 15.97
C TYR A 190 -9.99 -11.02 14.94
N VAL A 191 -9.17 -10.09 15.40
CA VAL A 191 -8.11 -9.54 14.56
C VAL A 191 -6.89 -10.44 14.69
N GLU A 192 -6.63 -11.23 13.67
CA GLU A 192 -5.43 -12.06 13.58
C GLU A 192 -4.25 -11.24 13.08
N THR A 193 -3.05 -11.50 13.62
CA THR A 193 -1.82 -10.74 13.36
C THR A 193 -1.04 -11.25 12.14
N ASP A 194 -1.51 -12.28 11.45
CA ASP A 194 -0.81 -12.99 10.37
C ASP A 194 -1.32 -12.60 8.97
N ASP A 195 -1.63 -11.31 8.77
CA ASP A 195 -2.19 -10.71 7.54
C ASP A 195 -3.59 -11.20 7.12
N SER A 196 -4.12 -12.26 7.76
CA SER A 196 -5.45 -12.82 7.48
C SER A 196 -6.61 -11.98 8.02
N GLY A 197 -6.31 -11.01 8.89
CA GLY A 197 -7.25 -10.09 9.54
C GLY A 197 -7.37 -8.70 8.89
N TYR A 198 -6.72 -8.45 7.74
CA TYR A 198 -6.76 -7.14 7.10
C TYR A 198 -8.13 -6.89 6.45
N PHE A 199 -8.84 -5.86 6.91
CA PHE A 199 -10.08 -5.45 6.24
C PHE A 199 -9.73 -4.60 5.01
N PRO A 200 -10.24 -4.91 3.81
CA PRO A 200 -10.06 -4.06 2.64
C PRO A 200 -10.60 -2.64 2.86
N ALA A 201 -9.93 -1.66 2.26
CA ALA A 201 -10.38 -0.27 2.34
C ALA A 201 -11.80 -0.13 1.72
N PRO A 202 -12.74 0.60 2.36
CA PRO A 202 -14.06 0.83 1.80
C PRO A 202 -13.98 1.52 0.43
N TYR A 203 -14.89 1.23 -0.50
CA TYR A 203 -14.85 1.78 -1.85
C TYR A 203 -16.21 2.26 -2.36
N LEU A 204 -16.19 3.18 -3.33
CA LEU A 204 -17.37 3.71 -3.98
C LEU A 204 -17.58 3.03 -5.34
N GLN A 205 -18.78 2.54 -5.61
CA GLN A 205 -19.19 2.06 -6.93
C GLN A 205 -20.64 2.44 -7.19
N HIS A 206 -20.92 3.14 -8.31
CA HIS A 206 -22.25 3.58 -8.72
C HIS A 206 -23.08 4.21 -7.57
N ASP A 207 -22.50 5.16 -6.84
CA ASP A 207 -23.09 5.86 -5.68
C ASP A 207 -23.35 5.02 -4.42
N THR A 208 -22.87 3.78 -4.39
CA THR A 208 -22.93 2.90 -3.22
C THR A 208 -21.55 2.74 -2.62
N ILE A 209 -21.47 2.87 -1.31
CA ILE A 209 -20.26 2.66 -0.51
C ILE A 209 -20.26 1.22 -0.03
N TYR A 210 -19.16 0.53 -0.26
CA TYR A 210 -19.00 -0.88 0.03
C TYR A 210 -17.98 -1.09 1.13
N PHE A 211 -18.39 -1.88 2.11
CA PHE A 211 -17.55 -2.47 3.14
C PHE A 211 -17.51 -3.97 2.88
N ASP A 212 -16.44 -4.43 2.25
CA ASP A 212 -16.23 -5.83 1.87
C ASP A 212 -15.19 -6.45 2.80
N ASN A 213 -15.56 -7.50 3.53
CA ASN A 213 -14.63 -8.22 4.39
C ASN A 213 -14.02 -9.47 3.73
N GLY A 214 -14.23 -9.68 2.42
CA GLY A 214 -13.70 -10.82 1.66
C GLY A 214 -14.31 -12.18 1.99
N LYS A 215 -15.05 -12.29 3.12
CA LYS A 215 -15.67 -13.53 3.62
C LYS A 215 -17.17 -13.58 3.33
N SER A 216 -17.60 -13.05 2.20
CA SER A 216 -19.01 -13.02 1.72
C SER A 216 -19.94 -12.00 2.42
N GLN A 217 -19.45 -11.19 3.35
CA GLN A 217 -20.25 -10.12 3.96
C GLN A 217 -19.94 -8.78 3.30
N LEU A 218 -20.62 -8.52 2.19
CA LEU A 218 -20.60 -7.23 1.54
C LEU A 218 -21.69 -6.34 2.15
N LYS A 219 -21.29 -5.28 2.84
CA LYS A 219 -22.22 -4.29 3.39
C LYS A 219 -22.23 -3.05 2.52
N LYS A 220 -23.44 -2.58 2.22
CA LYS A 220 -23.70 -1.51 1.25
C LYS A 220 -24.35 -0.34 1.95
N PHE A 221 -23.85 0.86 1.67
CA PHE A 221 -24.38 2.10 2.21
C PHE A 221 -24.61 3.11 1.10
N SER A 222 -25.67 3.90 1.23
CA SER A 222 -25.86 5.11 0.43
C SER A 222 -24.79 6.17 0.79
N LYS A 223 -24.67 7.24 -0.01
CA LYS A 223 -23.79 8.39 0.29
C LYS A 223 -24.10 9.06 1.64
N ASP A 224 -25.37 9.03 2.06
CA ASP A 224 -25.80 9.51 3.38
C ASP A 224 -25.55 8.50 4.50
N PHE A 225 -24.82 7.42 4.20
CA PHE A 225 -24.44 6.35 5.12
C PHE A 225 -25.62 5.55 5.71
N LYS A 226 -26.73 5.48 4.98
CA LYS A 226 -27.85 4.58 5.31
C LYS A 226 -27.60 3.21 4.68
N SER A 227 -27.75 2.14 5.46
CA SER A 227 -27.60 0.77 4.99
C SER A 227 -28.69 0.40 3.98
N TYR A 228 -28.31 -0.30 2.92
CA TYR A 228 -29.29 -1.03 2.10
C TYR A 228 -29.61 -2.35 2.81
N ASN A 229 -30.89 -2.60 3.08
CA ASN A 229 -31.35 -3.88 3.62
C ASN A 229 -31.20 -5.00 2.58
#